data_AF-A0A832VUG2-F1
#
_entry.id   AF-A0A832VUG2-F1
#
_cell.length_a   1.000
_cell.length_b   1.000
_cell.length_c   1.000
_cell.angle_alpha   90.00
_cell.angle_beta   90.00
_cell.angle_gamma   90.00
#
_symmetry.space_group_name_H-M   'P 1'
#
loop_
_entity.id
_entity.type
_entity.pdbx_description
1 polymer ?
#
loop_
_entity_poly.entity_id
_entity_poly.type
_entity_poly.pdbx_seq_one_letter_code
_entity_poly.pdbx_strand_id
1 'polypeptide(L)' 'MAKSPLGLFAGRVLKAKRKRQRWQIGTYKRRMLGLNIKANPLGGAPQARGIVLEKVGVEAKQPNSAVR' A
#
# COMPACT_ATOMS: atom_id res chain seq x y z
N MET A 1 28.79 7.83 -16.09
CA MET A 1 28.82 8.94 -15.12
C MET A 1 27.79 8.72 -14.01
N ALA A 2 28.16 8.87 -12.73
CA ALA A 2 27.24 8.66 -11.62
C ALA A 2 26.18 9.78 -11.55
N LYS A 3 24.88 9.43 -11.57
CA LYS A 3 23.75 10.37 -11.49
C LYS A 3 23.61 11.09 -10.12
N SER A 4 24.47 10.82 -9.14
CA SER A 4 24.42 11.40 -7.78
C SER A 4 25.74 12.11 -7.47
N PRO A 5 25.73 13.24 -6.74
CA PRO A 5 26.96 13.93 -6.36
C PRO A 5 27.78 13.10 -5.37
N LEU A 6 29.11 13.10 -5.54
CA LEU A 6 30.08 12.33 -4.74
C LEU A 6 30.94 13.21 -3.81
N GLY A 7 30.70 14.53 -3.78
CA GLY A 7 31.48 15.47 -2.98
C GLY A 7 31.20 15.39 -1.47
N LEU A 8 32.21 15.68 -0.65
CA LEU A 8 32.16 15.64 0.82
C LEU A 8 31.00 16.47 1.42
N PHE A 9 30.63 17.59 0.81
CA PHE A 9 29.56 18.49 1.30
C PHE A 9 28.20 18.30 0.61
N ALA A 10 28.02 17.23 -0.19
CA ALA A 10 26.81 17.01 -0.98
C ALA A 10 25.63 16.35 -0.23
N GLY A 11 25.73 16.16 1.10
CA GLY A 11 24.75 15.42 1.90
C GLY A 11 23.30 15.93 1.80
N ARG A 12 23.10 17.25 1.69
CA ARG A 12 21.76 17.85 1.54
C ARG A 12 21.06 17.37 0.26
N VAL A 13 21.78 17.35 -0.85
CA VAL A 13 21.26 16.93 -2.16
C VAL A 13 20.93 15.44 -2.14
N LEU A 14 21.81 14.61 -1.57
CA LEU A 14 21.58 13.17 -1.43
C LEU A 14 20.33 12.87 -0.58
N LYS A 15 20.13 13.59 0.53
CA LYS A 15 18.95 13.47 1.39
C LYS A 15 17.67 13.85 0.65
N ALA A 16 17.67 14.96 -0.09
CA ALA A 16 16.52 15.39 -0.89
C ALA A 16 16.19 14.38 -2.00
N LYS A 17 17.22 13.87 -2.70
CA LYS A 17 17.08 12.85 -3.73
C LYS A 17 16.46 11.56 -3.16
N ARG A 18 16.95 11.07 -2.02
CA ARG A 18 16.41 9.88 -1.36
C ARG A 18 14.97 10.08 -0.91
N LYS A 19 14.61 11.26 -0.38
CA LYS A 19 13.21 11.59 -0.03
C LYS A 19 12.30 11.51 -1.26
N ARG A 20 12.70 12.07 -2.40
CA ARG A 20 11.93 12.01 -3.65
C ARG A 20 11.77 10.57 -4.14
N GLN A 21 12.86 9.80 -4.19
CA GLN A 21 12.82 8.40 -4.61
C GLN A 21 11.95 7.53 -3.69
N ARG A 22 11.90 7.83 -2.39
CA ARG A 22 11.10 7.07 -1.42
C ARG A 22 9.61 7.09 -1.76
N TRP A 23 9.10 8.15 -2.38
CA TRP A 23 7.69 8.24 -2.81
C TRP A 23 7.32 7.33 -3.98
N GLN A 24 8.29 6.83 -4.75
CA GLN A 24 8.04 5.81 -5.78
C GLN A 24 7.79 4.43 -5.17
N ILE A 25 8.22 4.21 -3.92
CA ILE A 25 8.00 2.95 -3.20
C ILE A 25 6.53 2.87 -2.79
N GLY A 26 5.79 1.91 -3.35
CA GLY A 26 4.34 1.76 -3.11
C GLY A 26 3.97 1.57 -1.63
N THR A 27 4.75 0.78 -0.89
CA THR A 27 4.53 0.57 0.56
C THR A 27 4.71 1.85 1.36
N TYR A 28 5.72 2.66 1.04
CA TYR A 28 5.95 3.96 1.68
C TYR A 28 4.81 4.93 1.39
N LYS A 29 4.36 5.01 0.14
CA LYS A 29 3.25 5.86 -0.28
C LYS A 29 1.95 5.49 0.46
N ARG A 30 1.58 4.21 0.48
CA ARG A 30 0.38 3.73 1.20
C ARG A 30 0.42 4.05 2.69
N ARG A 31 1.60 3.87 3.33
CA ARG A 31 1.79 4.16 4.74
C ARG A 31 1.71 5.66 5.05
N MET A 32 2.44 6.50 4.30
CA MET A 32 2.46 7.95 4.53
C MET A 32 1.11 8.62 4.28
N LEU A 33 0.35 8.15 3.28
CA LEU A 33 -0.97 8.68 2.96
C LEU A 33 -2.10 8.07 3.81
N GLY A 34 -1.80 7.05 4.62
CA GLY A 34 -2.78 6.33 5.43
C GLY A 34 -3.84 5.59 4.59
N LEU A 35 -3.52 5.22 3.34
CA LEU A 35 -4.50 4.61 2.42
C LEU A 35 -5.08 3.30 2.96
N ASN A 36 -4.26 2.54 3.68
CA ASN A 36 -4.68 1.29 4.31
C ASN A 36 -5.75 1.48 5.40
N ILE A 37 -5.81 2.65 6.04
CA ILE A 37 -6.81 2.94 7.08
C ILE A 37 -8.07 3.52 6.40
N LYS A 38 -7.87 4.44 5.45
CA LYS A 38 -8.97 5.14 4.78
C LYS A 38 -9.82 4.24 3.88
N ALA A 39 -9.20 3.29 3.18
CA ALA A 39 -9.90 2.43 2.22
C ALA A 39 -10.35 1.09 2.81
N ASN A 40 -9.85 0.72 3.99
CA ASN A 40 -10.16 -0.58 4.57
C ASN A 40 -11.50 -0.51 5.32
N PRO A 41 -12.46 -1.41 5.05
CA PRO A 41 -13.74 -1.44 5.75
C PRO A 41 -13.62 -1.66 7.27
N LEU A 42 -12.54 -2.29 7.74
CA LEU A 42 -12.24 -2.47 9.17
C LEU A 42 -11.46 -1.30 9.78
N GLY A 43 -11.09 -0.28 9.00
CA GLY A 43 -10.34 0.88 9.47
C GLY A 43 -8.94 0.56 10.03
N GLY A 44 -8.40 -0.65 9.76
CA GLY A 44 -7.13 -1.12 10.33
C GLY A 44 -7.25 -1.86 11.66
N ALA A 45 -8.47 -2.12 12.15
CA ALA A 45 -8.71 -2.98 13.31
C ALA A 45 -8.58 -4.48 12.95
N PRO A 46 -8.21 -5.34 13.92
CA PRO A 46 -8.11 -6.79 13.69
C PRO A 46 -9.48 -7.47 13.51
N GLN A 47 -10.56 -6.90 14.06
CA GLN A 47 -11.91 -7.46 14.01
C GLN A 47 -12.98 -6.34 13.97
N ALA A 48 -14.17 -6.65 13.45
CA ALA A 48 -15.36 -5.79 13.50
C ALA A 48 -16.64 -6.62 13.66
N ARG A 49 -17.75 -5.93 13.97
CA ARG A 49 -19.11 -6.50 13.99
C ARG A 49 -19.90 -6.01 12.78
N GLY A 50 -20.85 -6.81 12.31
CA GLY A 50 -21.72 -6.46 11.19
C GLY A 50 -23.09 -7.12 11.31
N ILE A 51 -24.04 -6.67 10.48
CA ILE A 51 -25.40 -7.21 10.37
C ILE A 51 -25.52 -7.92 9.02
N VAL A 52 -26.12 -9.10 9.00
CA VAL A 52 -26.32 -9.87 7.77
C VAL A 52 -27.46 -9.26 6.97
N LEU A 53 -27.24 -9.00 5.67
CA LEU A 53 -28.28 -8.52 4.75
C LEU A 53 -28.87 -9.67 3.93
N GLU A 54 -28.02 -10.49 3.31
CA GLU A 54 -28.45 -11.58 2.43
C GLU A 54 -27.43 -12.73 2.40
N LYS A 55 -27.84 -13.88 1.85
CA LYS A 55 -26.95 -15.03 1.59
C LYS A 55 -26.64 -15.07 0.09
N VAL A 56 -25.38 -14.90 -0.27
CA VAL A 56 -24.90 -14.87 -1.66
C VAL A 56 -24.02 -16.07 -1.93
N GLY A 57 -24.25 -16.78 -3.04
CA GLY A 57 -23.34 -17.81 -3.55
C GLY A 57 -22.34 -17.21 -4.53
N VAL A 58 -21.04 -17.30 -4.25
CA VAL A 58 -19.97 -16.78 -5.14
C VAL A 58 -19.30 -17.92 -5.87
N GLU A 59 -19.33 -17.90 -7.20
CA GLU A 59 -18.66 -18.93 -8.01
C GLU A 59 -17.15 -18.94 -7.80
N ALA A 60 -16.55 -20.13 -7.87
CA ALA A 60 -15.11 -20.30 -7.81
C ALA A 60 -14.41 -19.67 -9.02
N LYS A 61 -13.19 -19.20 -8.82
CA LYS A 61 -12.33 -18.78 -9.94
C LYS A 61 -11.94 -20.01 -10.76
N GLN A 62 -11.93 -19.84 -12.08
CA GLN A 62 -11.42 -20.84 -13.02
C GLN A 62 -10.01 -21.30 -12.61
N PRO A 63 -9.68 -22.60 -12.76
CA PRO A 63 -10.38 -23.64 -13.54
C PRO A 63 -11.45 -24.46 -12.77
N ASN A 64 -11.78 -24.08 -11.53
CA ASN A 64 -12.67 -24.89 -10.69
C ASN A 64 -14.15 -24.55 -10.93
N SER A 65 -15.03 -25.55 -10.82
CA SER A 65 -16.49 -25.38 -10.87
C SER A 65 -17.12 -25.73 -9.52
N ALA A 66 -17.44 -24.70 -8.72
CA ALA A 66 -18.10 -24.80 -7.41
C ALA A 66 -18.66 -23.42 -6.98
N VAL A 67 -19.66 -23.41 -6.09
CA VAL A 67 -20.23 -22.19 -5.46
C VAL A 67 -19.79 -22.12 -4.00
N ARG A 68 -19.38 -20.93 -3.52
CA ARG A 68 -18.96 -20.63 -2.14
C ARG A 68 -19.99 -19.82 -1.38
#